data_AF-A0A1M2W484-F1
#
_entry.id   AF-A0A1M2W484-F1
#
_cell.length_a   1.000
_cell.length_b   1.000
_cell.length_c   1.000
_cell.angle_alpha   90.00
_cell.angle_beta   90.00
_cell.angle_gamma   90.00
#
_symmetry.space_group_name_H-M   'P 1'
#
loop_
_entity.id
_entity.type
_entity.pdbx_description
1 polymer ?
#
loop_
_entity_poly.entity_id
_entity_poly.type
_entity_poly.pdbx_seq_one_letter_code
_entity_poly.pdbx_strand_id
1 'polypeptide(L)'
;MHLFCKNIIPNLVDLWMGHFKLFPNKGTGPYEIPSTIWVKIAQETTEVVKDIPSAFVSSIPDLIKGRKLWTADIWTFWFMYIAPIVLHNRFQDNKYYDRMCDLITIMDMTLQFEITNTELKDLCSHIIKWVETYKEFYYQYNVMHLPACLLVIHGGVVYW
;
A
#
# COMPACT_ATOMS: atom_id res chain seq x y z
N MET A 1 2.42 7.18 -11.65
CA MET A 1 2.87 6.02 -10.84
C MET A 1 3.88 6.37 -9.75
N HIS A 2 5.00 7.06 -10.02
CA HIS A 2 6.11 7.26 -9.04
C HIS A 2 5.70 7.70 -7.62
N LEU A 3 4.71 8.59 -7.48
CA LEU A 3 4.19 9.02 -6.18
C LEU A 3 3.53 7.89 -5.36
N PHE A 4 2.79 6.98 -6.01
CA PHE A 4 2.24 5.78 -5.36
C PHE A 4 3.36 4.86 -4.89
N CYS A 5 4.34 4.62 -5.77
CA CYS A 5 5.37 3.59 -5.60
C CYS A 5 6.45 3.98 -4.58
N LYS A 6 6.87 5.25 -4.56
CA LYS A 6 7.94 5.70 -3.64
C LYS A 6 7.43 6.17 -2.29
N ASN A 7 6.17 6.59 -2.22
CA ASN A 7 5.66 7.22 -1.01
C ASN A 7 4.45 6.47 -0.46
N ILE A 8 3.36 6.29 -1.22
CA ILE A 8 2.11 5.75 -0.64
C ILE A 8 2.31 4.29 -0.17
N ILE A 9 2.83 3.41 -1.03
CA ILE A 9 3.00 1.98 -0.70
C ILE A 9 3.97 1.77 0.48
N PRO A 10 5.19 2.35 0.49
CA PRO A 10 6.10 2.17 1.62
C PRO A 10 5.53 2.73 2.93
N ASN A 11 4.82 3.87 2.88
CA ASN A 11 4.20 4.45 4.08
C ASN A 11 3.05 3.60 4.62
N LEU A 12 2.23 3.01 3.75
CA LEU A 12 1.18 2.05 4.15
C LEU A 12 1.79 0.83 4.85
N VAL A 13 2.85 0.26 4.28
CA VAL A 13 3.54 -0.88 4.88
C VAL A 13 4.18 -0.52 6.22
N ASP A 14 4.79 0.66 6.34
CA ASP A 14 5.33 1.16 7.62
C ASP A 14 4.24 1.38 8.67
N LEU A 15 3.05 1.81 8.24
CA LEU A 15 1.89 1.96 9.11
C LEU A 15 1.38 0.60 9.62
N TRP A 16 1.26 -0.39 8.73
CA TRP A 16 0.85 -1.75 9.09
C TRP A 16 1.90 -2.53 9.89
N MET A 17 3.17 -2.16 9.79
CA MET A 17 4.26 -2.68 10.63
C MET A 17 4.35 -1.98 12.01
N GLY A 18 3.58 -0.91 12.24
CA GLY A 18 3.68 -0.12 13.48
C GLY A 18 4.99 0.69 13.58
N HIS A 19 5.71 0.90 12.48
CA HIS A 19 6.95 1.67 12.43
C HIS A 19 6.71 3.19 12.27
N PHE A 20 5.45 3.61 12.11
CA PHE A 20 5.08 5.00 11.92
C PHE A 20 5.14 5.78 13.25
N LYS A 21 6.11 6.68 13.37
CA LYS A 21 6.65 7.22 14.63
C LYS A 21 5.80 8.22 15.42
N LEU A 22 4.50 8.42 15.14
CA LEU A 22 3.83 9.66 15.59
C LEU A 22 2.64 9.52 16.54
N PHE A 23 2.35 8.32 17.04
CA PHE A 23 1.32 8.15 18.07
C PHE A 23 1.94 8.19 19.48
N PRO A 24 1.49 9.09 20.39
CA PRO A 24 1.89 9.06 21.80
C PRO A 24 1.49 7.76 22.50
N ASN A 25 0.51 7.04 21.95
CA ASN A 25 0.21 5.65 22.27
C ASN A 25 0.85 4.78 21.17
N LYS A 26 2.03 4.24 21.44
CA LYS A 26 2.63 3.21 20.58
C LYS A 26 1.60 2.08 20.35
N GLY A 27 1.21 1.88 19.10
CA GLY A 27 0.78 0.57 18.61
C GLY A 27 -0.53 0.02 19.14
N THR A 28 -1.68 0.58 18.73
CA THR A 28 -2.99 -0.06 18.99
C THR A 28 -4.07 0.35 17.99
N GLY A 29 -3.67 0.73 16.78
CA GLY A 29 -4.62 0.84 15.69
C GLY A 29 -5.04 -0.55 15.22
N PRO A 30 -6.32 -0.82 14.90
CA PRO A 30 -6.77 -2.12 14.39
C PRO A 30 -6.19 -2.47 12.99
N TYR A 31 -5.37 -1.59 12.42
CA TYR A 31 -4.64 -1.77 11.16
C TYR A 31 -3.26 -2.41 11.32
N GLU A 32 -2.73 -2.55 12.54
CA GLU A 32 -1.39 -3.09 12.75
C GLU A 32 -1.39 -4.62 12.65
N ILE A 33 -0.43 -5.14 11.89
CA ILE A 33 -0.18 -6.56 11.75
C ILE A 33 0.98 -6.93 12.68
N PRO A 34 0.83 -7.94 13.56
CA PRO A 34 1.89 -8.39 14.45
C PRO A 34 3.20 -8.73 13.72
N SER A 35 4.33 -8.41 14.34
CA SER A 35 5.67 -8.67 13.77
C SER A 35 5.92 -10.14 13.43
N THR A 36 5.33 -11.06 14.20
CA THR A 36 5.40 -12.51 13.93
C THR A 36 4.72 -12.90 12.63
N ILE A 37 3.67 -12.18 12.22
CA ILE A 37 3.00 -12.38 10.93
C ILE A 37 3.84 -11.75 9.82
N TRP A 38 4.45 -10.59 10.04
CA TRP A 38 5.36 -9.98 9.07
C TRP A 38 6.59 -10.85 8.73
N VAL A 39 7.12 -11.59 9.70
CA VAL A 39 8.18 -12.58 9.43
C VAL A 39 7.70 -13.67 8.47
N LYS A 40 6.46 -14.17 8.65
CA LYS A 40 5.85 -15.16 7.74
C LYS A 40 5.62 -14.57 6.35
N ILE A 41 5.07 -13.36 6.26
CA ILE A 41 4.88 -12.64 5.00
C ILE A 41 6.19 -12.48 4.23
N ALA A 42 7.28 -12.16 4.93
CA ALA A 42 8.61 -12.02 4.32
C ALA A 42 9.17 -13.35 3.81
N GLN A 43 8.95 -14.44 4.55
CA GLN A 43 9.31 -15.79 4.12
C GLN A 43 8.51 -16.20 2.87
N GLU A 44 7.18 -16.09 2.91
CA GLU A 44 6.27 -16.40 1.80
C GLU A 44 6.63 -15.57 0.55
N THR A 45 6.89 -14.28 0.72
CA THR A 45 7.36 -13.39 -0.38
C THR A 45 8.68 -13.89 -0.96
N THR A 46 9.66 -14.23 -0.12
CA THR A 46 10.98 -14.69 -0.57
C THR A 46 10.92 -16.04 -1.28
N GLU A 47 10.00 -16.91 -0.88
CA GLU A 47 9.77 -18.20 -1.53
C GLU A 47 9.17 -18.02 -2.92
N VAL A 48 8.08 -17.24 -3.04
CA VAL A 48 7.40 -17.00 -4.32
C VAL A 48 8.31 -16.31 -5.33
N VAL A 49 9.15 -15.36 -4.90
CA VAL A 49 10.07 -14.62 -5.78
C VAL A 49 11.06 -15.53 -6.51
N LYS A 50 11.39 -16.71 -5.95
CA LYS A 50 12.29 -17.67 -6.62
C LYS A 50 11.67 -18.25 -7.91
N ASP A 51 10.35 -18.28 -7.98
CA ASP A 51 9.60 -18.83 -9.11
C ASP A 51 9.18 -17.74 -10.11
N ILE A 52 9.46 -16.47 -9.83
CA ILE A 52 9.13 -15.34 -10.70
C ILE A 52 10.28 -15.11 -11.70
N PRO A 53 10.01 -15.14 -13.01
CA PRO A 53 11.04 -14.83 -14.00
C PRO A 53 11.56 -13.39 -13.85
N SER A 54 12.88 -13.21 -13.99
CA SER A 54 13.53 -11.89 -13.90
C SER A 54 13.08 -10.88 -14.95
N ALA A 55 12.34 -11.33 -15.98
CA ALA A 55 11.70 -10.48 -16.97
C ALA A 55 10.57 -9.61 -16.39
N PHE A 56 9.95 -10.05 -15.29
CA PHE A 56 8.84 -9.33 -14.65
C PHE A 56 9.33 -8.37 -13.56
N VAL A 57 10.28 -8.80 -12.73
CA VAL A 57 10.85 -7.98 -11.66
C VAL A 57 12.28 -8.43 -11.38
N SER A 58 13.15 -7.48 -11.04
CA SER A 58 14.47 -7.79 -10.49
C SER A 58 14.37 -8.59 -9.18
N SER A 59 15.46 -9.25 -8.77
CA SER A 59 15.49 -10.01 -7.52
C SER A 59 14.99 -9.16 -6.34
N ILE A 60 13.92 -9.59 -5.70
CA ILE A 60 13.28 -8.88 -4.58
C ILE A 60 14.03 -9.23 -3.28
N PRO A 61 14.70 -8.28 -2.62
CA PRO A 61 15.35 -8.53 -1.33
C PRO A 61 14.34 -8.83 -0.22
N ASP A 62 14.77 -9.50 0.85
CA ASP A 62 13.91 -9.79 2.01
C ASP A 62 13.16 -8.55 2.54
N LEU A 63 11.85 -8.68 2.75
CA LEU A 63 10.96 -7.57 3.13
C LEU A 63 11.28 -6.96 4.50
N ILE A 64 11.93 -7.68 5.41
CA ILE A 64 12.26 -7.21 6.76
C ILE A 64 13.69 -6.67 6.80
N LYS A 65 14.65 -7.42 6.26
CA LYS A 65 16.09 -7.12 6.33
C LYS A 65 16.58 -6.25 5.16
N GLY A 66 16.03 -6.47 3.97
CA GLY A 66 16.50 -5.90 2.70
C GLY A 66 15.65 -4.76 2.16
N ARG A 67 14.55 -4.39 2.83
CA ARG A 67 13.57 -3.40 2.36
C ARG A 67 14.14 -2.06 1.90
N LYS A 68 15.24 -1.60 2.50
CA LYS A 68 15.90 -0.33 2.12
C LYS A 68 16.44 -0.34 0.68
N LEU A 69 16.63 -1.52 0.10
CA LEU A 69 17.10 -1.71 -1.27
C LEU A 69 15.94 -1.77 -2.28
N TRP A 70 14.67 -1.76 -1.82
CA TRP A 70 13.52 -1.86 -2.70
C TRP A 70 13.36 -0.57 -3.50
N THR A 71 13.40 -0.72 -4.82
CA THR A 71 13.13 0.36 -5.77
C THR A 71 11.62 0.57 -5.91
N ALA A 72 11.22 1.67 -6.57
CA ALA A 72 9.82 1.93 -6.88
C ALA A 72 9.16 0.77 -7.63
N ASP A 73 9.90 0.16 -8.57
CA ASP A 73 9.43 -0.97 -9.38
C ASP A 73 9.17 -2.22 -8.51
N ILE A 74 10.11 -2.58 -7.63
CA ILE A 74 9.94 -3.69 -6.69
C ILE A 74 8.73 -3.46 -5.78
N TRP A 75 8.56 -2.23 -5.26
CA TRP A 75 7.41 -1.88 -4.43
C TRP A 75 6.09 -2.04 -5.17
N THR A 76 6.01 -1.56 -6.42
CA THR A 76 4.82 -1.70 -7.26
C THR A 76 4.50 -3.15 -7.54
N PHE A 77 5.49 -3.91 -8.00
CA PHE A 77 5.30 -5.31 -8.35
C PHE A 77 4.84 -6.12 -7.14
N TRP A 78 5.52 -5.98 -6.01
CA TRP A 78 5.13 -6.67 -4.78
C TRP A 78 3.71 -6.28 -4.35
N PHE A 79 3.38 -4.99 -4.36
CA PHE A 79 2.08 -4.51 -3.91
C PHE A 79 0.92 -4.95 -4.80
N MET A 80 1.11 -4.97 -6.12
CA MET A 80 0.04 -5.36 -7.04
C MET A 80 -0.16 -6.87 -7.10
N TYR A 81 0.92 -7.66 -7.08
CA TYR A 81 0.84 -9.09 -7.40
C TYR A 81 1.07 -10.03 -6.23
N ILE A 82 1.86 -9.62 -5.23
CA ILE A 82 2.23 -10.49 -4.10
C ILE A 82 1.40 -10.14 -2.86
N ALA A 83 1.28 -8.84 -2.55
CA ALA A 83 0.62 -8.34 -1.35
C ALA A 83 -0.82 -8.84 -1.16
N PRO A 84 -1.70 -8.89 -2.19
CA PRO A 84 -3.04 -9.44 -2.06
C PRO A 84 -3.06 -10.89 -1.55
N ILE A 85 -2.05 -11.67 -1.93
CA ILE A 85 -1.97 -13.09 -1.59
C ILE A 85 -1.45 -13.23 -0.16
N VAL A 86 -0.30 -12.61 0.14
CA VAL A 86 0.39 -12.80 1.43
C VAL A 86 -0.27 -12.04 2.59
N LEU A 87 -1.03 -10.97 2.31
CA LEU A 87 -1.77 -10.20 3.32
C LEU A 87 -3.22 -10.66 3.51
N HIS A 88 -3.70 -11.63 2.73
CA HIS A 88 -5.06 -12.11 2.85
C HIS A 88 -5.33 -12.68 4.25
N ASN A 89 -6.39 -12.19 4.91
CA ASN A 89 -6.78 -12.56 6.29
C ASN A 89 -5.66 -12.37 7.34
N ARG A 90 -4.75 -11.41 7.13
CA ARG A 90 -3.68 -11.08 8.10
C ARG A 90 -3.95 -9.82 8.92
N PHE A 91 -4.88 -8.97 8.47
CA PHE A 91 -5.34 -7.81 9.23
C PHE A 91 -6.32 -8.23 10.32
N GLN A 92 -6.37 -7.49 11.43
CA GLN A 92 -7.38 -7.72 12.47
C GLN A 92 -8.78 -7.35 11.99
N ASP A 93 -8.87 -6.31 11.17
CA ASP A 93 -10.10 -5.86 10.52
C ASP A 93 -9.89 -5.89 8.99
N ASN A 94 -10.69 -6.69 8.29
CA ASN A 94 -10.58 -6.90 6.85
C ASN A 94 -10.81 -5.62 6.04
N LYS A 95 -11.42 -4.56 6.61
CA LYS A 95 -11.61 -3.30 5.90
C LYS A 95 -10.28 -2.71 5.37
N TYR A 96 -9.17 -2.94 6.08
CA TYR A 96 -7.84 -2.47 5.69
C TYR A 96 -7.29 -3.24 4.48
N TYR A 97 -7.53 -4.55 4.45
CA TYR A 97 -7.24 -5.39 3.29
C TYR A 97 -8.06 -4.94 2.08
N ASP A 98 -9.37 -4.75 2.25
CA ASP A 98 -10.24 -4.31 1.16
C ASP A 98 -9.80 -2.95 0.58
N ARG A 99 -9.37 -2.01 1.44
CA ARG A 99 -8.87 -0.72 0.97
C ARG A 99 -7.52 -0.82 0.28
N MET A 100 -6.67 -1.78 0.65
CA MET A 100 -5.47 -2.09 -0.11
C MET A 100 -5.86 -2.59 -1.52
N CYS A 101 -6.82 -3.51 -1.62
CA CYS A 101 -7.30 -4.01 -2.89
C CYS A 101 -7.91 -2.91 -3.77
N ASP A 102 -8.67 -1.97 -3.20
CA ASP A 102 -9.16 -0.80 -3.95
C ASP A 102 -8.03 0.02 -4.56
N LEU A 103 -6.92 0.22 -3.83
CA LEU A 103 -5.75 0.93 -4.36
C LEU A 103 -5.12 0.16 -5.53
N ILE A 104 -5.08 -1.17 -5.45
CA ILE A 104 -4.58 -2.02 -6.54
C ILE A 104 -5.47 -1.89 -7.76
N THR A 105 -6.80 -1.85 -7.60
CA THR A 105 -7.74 -1.58 -8.70
C THR A 105 -7.48 -0.23 -9.35
N ILE A 106 -7.26 0.83 -8.55
CA ILE A 106 -6.88 2.16 -9.08
C ILE A 106 -5.57 2.06 -9.88
N MET A 107 -4.56 1.36 -9.35
CA MET A 107 -3.27 1.19 -10.02
C MET A 107 -3.42 0.42 -11.34
N ASP A 108 -4.22 -0.65 -11.36
CA ASP A 108 -4.51 -1.44 -12.54
C ASP A 108 -5.19 -0.61 -13.64
N MET A 109 -6.19 0.20 -13.28
CA MET A 109 -6.81 1.17 -14.21
C MET A 109 -5.79 2.16 -14.78
N THR A 110 -4.79 2.59 -13.99
CA THR A 110 -3.74 3.51 -14.49
C THR A 110 -2.70 2.85 -15.39
N LEU A 111 -2.67 1.52 -15.47
CA LEU A 111 -1.75 0.76 -16.32
C LEU A 111 -2.37 0.35 -17.67
N GLN A 112 -3.68 0.58 -17.85
CA GLN A 112 -4.35 0.32 -19.12
C GLN A 112 -3.71 1.14 -20.25
N PHE A 113 -3.49 0.51 -21.40
CA PHE A 113 -2.89 1.15 -22.57
C PHE A 113 -3.79 2.23 -23.18
N GLU A 114 -5.10 1.99 -23.14
CA GLU A 114 -6.14 2.91 -23.57
C GLU A 114 -7.20 2.99 -22.46
N ILE A 115 -7.71 4.20 -22.22
CA ILE A 115 -8.76 4.45 -21.23
C ILE A 115 -9.86 5.30 -21.88
N THR A 116 -11.11 4.92 -21.68
CA THR A 116 -12.26 5.69 -22.16
C THR A 116 -12.56 6.87 -21.23
N ASN A 117 -13.30 7.86 -21.72
CA ASN A 117 -13.75 8.99 -20.88
C ASN A 117 -14.63 8.55 -19.69
N THR A 118 -15.34 7.43 -19.83
CA THR A 118 -16.15 6.87 -18.74
C THR A 118 -15.24 6.25 -17.68
N GLU A 119 -14.31 5.40 -18.08
CA GLU A 119 -13.33 4.79 -17.17
C GLU A 119 -12.45 5.83 -16.47
N LEU A 120 -12.12 6.93 -17.15
CA LEU A 120 -11.41 8.05 -16.54
C LEU A 120 -12.22 8.72 -15.42
N LYS A 121 -13.53 8.91 -15.63
CA LYS A 121 -14.43 9.45 -14.58
C LYS A 121 -14.58 8.47 -13.42
N ASP A 122 -14.62 7.18 -13.71
CA ASP A 122 -14.67 6.14 -12.69
C ASP A 122 -13.36 6.10 -11.90
N LEU A 123 -12.21 6.24 -12.56
CA LEU A 123 -10.89 6.35 -11.92
C LEU A 123 -10.84 7.54 -10.96
N CYS A 124 -11.29 8.73 -11.38
CA CYS A 124 -11.36 9.90 -10.51
C CYS A 124 -12.26 9.65 -9.29
N SER A 125 -13.42 9.04 -9.51
CA SER A 125 -14.35 8.67 -8.44
C SER A 125 -13.73 7.68 -7.44
N HIS A 126 -13.02 6.67 -7.94
CA HIS A 126 -12.31 5.70 -7.12
C HIS A 126 -11.19 6.33 -6.30
N ILE A 127 -10.40 7.23 -6.90
CA ILE A 127 -9.33 7.95 -6.19
C ILE A 127 -9.90 8.81 -5.07
N ILE A 128 -10.94 9.59 -5.34
CA ILE A 128 -11.59 10.46 -4.33
C ILE A 128 -12.09 9.61 -3.17
N LYS A 129 -12.87 8.56 -3.48
CA LYS A 129 -13.41 7.64 -2.48
C LYS A 129 -12.32 7.00 -1.65
N TRP A 130 -11.25 6.52 -2.29
CA TRP A 130 -10.13 5.89 -1.60
C TRP A 130 -9.44 6.86 -0.63
N VAL A 131 -9.20 8.10 -1.05
CA VAL A 131 -8.59 9.14 -0.20
C VAL A 131 -9.49 9.50 0.98
N GLU A 132 -10.80 9.62 0.77
CA GLU A 132 -11.76 9.91 1.84
C GLU A 132 -11.83 8.77 2.86
N THR A 133 -11.92 7.53 2.41
CA THR A 133 -11.93 6.37 3.31
C THR A 133 -10.59 6.20 4.02
N TYR A 134 -9.47 6.50 3.35
CA TYR A 134 -8.16 6.50 4.00
C TYR A 134 -8.12 7.51 5.16
N LYS A 135 -8.65 8.73 4.96
CA LYS A 135 -8.74 9.73 6.04
C LYS A 135 -9.59 9.24 7.19
N GLU A 136 -10.73 8.62 6.92
CA GLU A 136 -11.58 8.06 7.97
C GLU A 136 -10.85 6.98 8.78
N PHE A 137 -10.15 6.08 8.09
CA PHE A 137 -9.57 4.88 8.70
C PHE A 137 -8.26 5.14 9.46
N TYR A 138 -7.41 6.01 8.93
CA TYR A 138 -6.06 6.26 9.45
C TYR A 138 -5.91 7.63 10.08
N TYR A 139 -6.43 8.69 9.44
CA TYR A 139 -6.38 10.04 10.03
C TYR A 139 -7.43 10.25 11.13
N GLN A 140 -8.59 9.61 11.02
CA GLN A 140 -9.69 9.67 12.00
C GLN A 140 -10.09 11.12 12.38
N TYR A 141 -9.83 12.08 11.48
CA TYR A 141 -10.03 13.52 11.70
C TYR A 141 -9.37 14.06 12.98
N ASN A 142 -8.31 13.41 13.45
CA ASN A 142 -7.58 13.80 14.64
C ASN A 142 -6.27 14.47 14.24
N VAL A 143 -6.04 15.70 14.72
CA VAL A 143 -4.81 16.47 14.46
C VAL A 143 -3.56 15.71 14.93
N MET A 144 -3.67 14.85 15.94
CA MET A 144 -2.57 14.00 16.39
C MET A 144 -2.16 12.94 15.35
N HIS A 145 -3.03 12.65 14.38
CA HIS A 145 -2.79 11.70 13.29
C HIS A 145 -2.45 12.42 11.98
N LEU A 146 -2.27 13.74 11.99
CA LEU A 146 -1.88 14.55 10.84
C LEU A 146 -0.70 13.97 10.04
N PRO A 147 0.29 13.30 10.66
CA PRO A 147 1.36 12.66 9.90
C PRO A 147 0.92 11.51 8.97
N ALA A 148 -0.24 10.88 9.22
CA ALA A 148 -0.83 9.91 8.30
C ALA A 148 -1.44 10.58 7.05
N CYS A 149 -1.76 11.88 7.11
CA CYS A 149 -2.22 12.71 5.99
C CYS A 149 -1.02 13.31 5.22
N LEU A 150 -0.21 12.45 4.62
CA LEU A 150 0.92 12.90 3.80
C LEU A 150 0.41 13.65 2.57
N LEU A 151 1.06 14.76 2.21
CA LEU A 151 0.73 15.58 1.04
C LEU A 151 0.62 14.75 -0.25
N VAL A 152 1.38 13.64 -0.33
CA VAL A 152 1.38 12.73 -1.47
C VAL A 152 0.05 11.99 -1.67
N ILE A 153 -0.71 11.78 -0.59
CA ILE A 153 -2.07 11.21 -0.64
C ILE A 153 -3.06 12.22 -1.23
N HIS A 154 -2.80 13.51 -1.04
CA HIS A 154 -3.63 14.62 -1.51
C HIS A 154 -3.20 15.19 -2.87
N GLY A 155 -1.97 14.94 -3.31
CA GLY A 155 -1.42 15.49 -4.55
C GLY A 155 -2.17 15.03 -5.81
N GLY A 156 -2.90 13.92 -5.74
CA GLY A 156 -3.78 13.45 -6.83
C GLY A 156 -5.12 14.18 -6.95
N VAL A 157 -5.54 14.94 -5.93
CA VAL A 157 -6.86 15.62 -5.88
C VAL A 157 -6.77 17.10 -6.28
N VAL A 158 -5.57 17.70 -6.25
CA VAL A 158 -5.39 19.16 -6.44
C VAL A 158 -5.08 19.56 -7.89
N TYR A 159 -4.88 18.60 -8.82
CA TYR A 159 -4.42 18.88 -10.18
C TYR A 159 -5.26 18.25 -11.31
N TRP A 160 -6.54 17.96 -11.07
CA TRP A 160 -7.47 17.52 -12.13
C TRP A 160 -8.78 18.30 -12.06
#